data_AF-A0A7S2DQG9-F1
#
_entry.id   AF-A0A7S2DQG9-F1
#
_cell.length_a   1.000
_cell.length_b   1.000
_cell.length_c   1.000
_cell.angle_alpha   90.00
_cell.angle_beta   90.00
_cell.angle_gamma   90.00
#
_symmetry.space_group_name_H-M   'P 1'
#
loop_
_entity.id
_entity.type
_entity.pdbx_description
1 polymer ?
#
loop_
_entity_poly.entity_id
_entity_poly.type
_entity_poly.pdbx_seq_one_letter_code
_entity_poly.pdbx_strand_id
1 'polypeptide(L)'
;AQAAGAVHCEGHEESSEPLDLPSDTAHNSSIYFYSPYTTQAGAHLLRRWESLQGLWHRAQSMELSRGRNYSSVLVIRDDAYWGAPQILDYNELIEDPSTLFTIPCMLSYGLNDKVLHMGRRAADSLMDMYDAWIN
;
A
#
# COMPACT_ATOMS: atom_id res chain seq x y z
N ALA A 1 8.80 21.02 22.33
CA ALA A 1 8.84 20.29 21.05
C ALA A 1 8.48 18.84 21.34
N GLN A 2 7.40 18.32 20.77
CA GLN A 2 7.18 16.87 20.76
C GLN A 2 8.26 16.28 19.84
N ALA A 3 9.08 15.40 20.37
CA ALA A 3 10.07 14.70 19.55
C ALA A 3 9.33 13.85 18.53
N ALA A 4 9.56 14.11 17.24
CA ALA A 4 9.15 13.19 16.19
C ALA A 4 9.91 11.87 16.40
N GLY A 5 9.21 10.75 16.44
CA GLY A 5 9.79 9.44 16.69
C GLY A 5 8.82 8.32 16.34
N ALA A 6 9.36 7.18 15.92
CA ALA A 6 8.58 5.97 15.76
C ALA A 6 8.20 5.46 17.15
N VAL A 7 6.90 5.32 17.42
CA VAL A 7 6.39 4.83 18.70
C VAL A 7 6.31 3.30 18.70
N HIS A 8 6.32 2.67 17.52
CA HIS A 8 6.17 1.23 17.36
C HIS A 8 6.73 0.75 16.02
N CYS A 9 7.23 -0.49 15.97
CA CYS A 9 7.68 -1.14 14.74
C CYS A 9 7.08 -2.56 14.67
N GLU A 10 6.48 -2.90 13.53
CA GLU A 10 6.01 -4.25 13.19
C GLU A 10 6.71 -4.69 11.90
N GLY A 11 6.92 -5.99 11.76
CA GLY A 11 7.44 -6.60 10.55
C GLY A 11 6.53 -7.73 10.07
N HIS A 12 6.54 -7.98 8.76
CA HIS A 12 5.92 -9.13 8.14
C HIS A 12 6.99 -9.83 7.31
N GLU A 13 7.27 -11.10 7.63
CA GLU A 13 8.17 -11.91 6.81
C GLU A 13 7.46 -12.26 5.50
N GLU A 14 8.15 -12.11 4.37
CA GLU A 14 7.59 -12.49 3.08
C GLU A 14 7.37 -14.02 3.06
N SER A 15 6.16 -14.44 2.67
CA SER A 15 5.87 -15.86 2.50
C SER A 15 6.56 -16.39 1.23
N SER A 16 7.26 -17.51 1.35
CA SER A 16 7.77 -18.24 0.20
C SER A 16 6.70 -19.06 -0.51
N GLU A 17 5.51 -19.20 0.08
CA GLU A 17 4.43 -20.00 -0.48
C GLU A 17 3.97 -19.46 -1.85
N PRO A 18 3.59 -20.34 -2.79
CA PRO A 18 2.94 -19.92 -4.01
C PRO A 18 1.63 -19.19 -3.71
N LEU A 19 1.36 -18.10 -4.44
CA LEU A 19 0.05 -17.45 -4.38
C LEU A 19 -1.00 -18.40 -4.97
N ASP A 20 -2.09 -18.62 -4.25
CA ASP A 20 -3.26 -19.30 -4.79
C ASP A 20 -4.07 -18.31 -5.63
N LEU A 21 -3.92 -18.39 -6.95
CA LEU A 21 -4.54 -17.43 -7.87
C LEU A 21 -5.88 -17.97 -8.39
N PRO A 22 -6.97 -17.18 -8.34
CA PRO A 22 -8.25 -17.55 -8.96
C PRO A 22 -8.06 -17.90 -10.44
N SER A 23 -8.69 -18.96 -10.95
CA SER A 23 -8.45 -19.44 -12.32
C SER A 23 -9.44 -18.92 -13.36
N ASP A 24 -10.17 -17.84 -13.08
CA ASP A 24 -11.20 -17.33 -13.99
C ASP A 24 -10.70 -16.21 -14.94
N THR A 25 -11.50 -15.99 -15.98
CA THR A 25 -11.19 -15.03 -17.06
C THR A 25 -11.20 -13.58 -16.57
N ALA A 26 -11.98 -13.24 -15.54
CA ALA A 26 -12.06 -11.87 -15.04
C ALA A 26 -10.74 -11.49 -14.36
N HIS A 27 -10.21 -12.36 -13.49
CA HIS A 27 -8.92 -12.13 -12.85
C HIS A 27 -7.76 -12.10 -13.84
N ASN A 28 -7.76 -12.99 -14.83
CA ASN A 28 -6.70 -13.04 -15.84
C ASN A 28 -6.64 -11.75 -16.71
N SER A 29 -7.76 -11.04 -16.85
CA SER A 29 -7.85 -9.78 -17.60
C SER A 29 -7.71 -8.51 -16.75
N SER A 30 -7.66 -8.63 -15.42
CA SER A 30 -7.61 -7.50 -14.48
C SER A 30 -6.28 -6.73 -14.50
N ILE A 31 -5.15 -7.43 -14.64
CA ILE A 31 -3.80 -6.86 -14.67
C ILE A 31 -3.22 -7.00 -16.08
N TYR A 32 -3.34 -5.95 -16.88
CA TYR A 32 -3.04 -5.99 -18.31
C TYR A 32 -1.53 -5.99 -18.64
N PHE A 33 -0.73 -5.16 -17.96
CA PHE A 33 0.68 -4.95 -18.33
C PHE A 33 1.63 -6.07 -17.85
N TYR A 34 1.35 -6.66 -16.69
CA TYR A 34 2.17 -7.71 -16.08
C TYR A 34 1.27 -8.74 -15.37
N SER A 35 0.54 -9.55 -16.14
CA SER A 35 -0.37 -10.53 -15.54
C SER A 35 0.36 -11.45 -14.53
N PRO A 36 -0.20 -11.66 -13.32
CA PRO A 36 0.43 -12.50 -12.29
C PRO A 36 0.50 -13.98 -12.70
N TYR A 37 -0.32 -14.39 -13.67
CA TYR A 37 -0.34 -15.75 -14.21
C TYR A 37 0.82 -16.03 -15.17
N THR A 38 1.40 -14.99 -15.78
CA THR A 38 2.38 -15.13 -16.86
C THR A 38 3.71 -14.44 -16.58
N THR A 39 3.75 -13.55 -15.59
CA THR A 39 4.93 -12.74 -15.28
C THR A 39 5.28 -12.80 -13.81
N GLN A 40 6.58 -12.90 -13.50
CA GLN A 40 7.07 -12.78 -12.12
C GLN A 40 6.75 -11.40 -11.54
N ALA A 41 6.81 -10.34 -12.35
CA ALA A 41 6.48 -8.98 -11.91
C ALA A 41 5.04 -8.89 -11.38
N GLY A 42 4.07 -9.51 -12.04
CA GLY A 42 2.69 -9.57 -11.57
C GLY A 42 2.53 -10.37 -10.28
N ALA A 43 3.18 -11.53 -10.19
CA ALA A 43 3.16 -12.32 -8.95
C ALA A 43 3.76 -11.54 -7.77
N HIS A 44 4.88 -10.85 -7.98
CA HIS A 44 5.48 -9.99 -6.96
C HIS A 44 4.60 -8.80 -6.59
N LEU A 45 3.85 -8.22 -7.53
CA LEU A 45 2.88 -7.17 -7.22
C LEU A 45 1.82 -7.68 -6.25
N LEU A 46 1.23 -8.86 -6.52
CA LEU A 46 0.19 -9.41 -5.65
C LEU A 46 0.73 -9.73 -4.24
N ARG A 47 1.91 -10.36 -4.13
CA ARG A 47 2.57 -10.61 -2.84
C ARG A 47 2.80 -9.34 -2.05
N ARG A 48 3.16 -8.26 -2.76
CA ARG A 48 3.33 -6.96 -2.14
C ARG A 48 2.02 -6.43 -1.57
N TRP A 49 0.93 -6.49 -2.32
CA TRP A 49 -0.39 -6.03 -1.84
C TRP A 49 -0.89 -6.89 -0.67
N GLU A 50 -0.72 -8.21 -0.73
CA GLU A 50 -0.98 -9.11 0.40
C GLU A 50 -0.19 -8.71 1.64
N SER A 51 1.11 -8.47 1.50
CA SER A 51 1.98 -8.05 2.60
C SER A 51 1.59 -6.68 3.17
N LEU A 52 1.27 -5.72 2.29
CA LEU A 52 0.80 -4.39 2.71
C LEU A 52 -0.53 -4.46 3.45
N GLN A 53 -1.47 -5.28 2.97
CA GLN A 53 -2.73 -5.52 3.64
C GLN A 53 -2.51 -6.12 5.04
N GLY A 54 -1.66 -7.15 5.16
CA GLY A 54 -1.31 -7.74 6.45
C GLY A 54 -0.71 -6.73 7.43
N LEU A 55 0.19 -5.86 6.96
CA LEU A 55 0.74 -4.77 7.77
C LEU A 55 -0.33 -3.73 8.15
N TRP A 56 -1.26 -3.43 7.25
CA TRP A 56 -2.36 -2.50 7.52
C TRP A 56 -3.31 -3.03 8.58
N HIS A 57 -3.73 -4.29 8.50
CA HIS A 57 -4.56 -4.94 9.51
C HIS A 57 -3.88 -4.95 10.89
N ARG A 58 -2.56 -5.16 10.95
CA ARG A 58 -1.78 -5.05 12.20
C ARG A 58 -1.79 -3.62 12.73
N ALA A 59 -1.58 -2.63 11.88
CA ALA A 59 -1.66 -1.22 12.25
C ALA A 59 -3.04 -0.89 12.84
N GLN A 60 -4.12 -1.29 12.19
CA GLN A 60 -5.49 -1.11 12.67
C GLN A 60 -5.76 -1.82 14.01
N SER A 61 -5.24 -3.03 14.19
CA SER A 61 -5.33 -3.76 15.46
C SER A 61 -4.65 -3.01 16.60
N MET A 62 -3.51 -2.35 16.32
CA MET A 62 -2.84 -1.51 17.31
C MET A 62 -3.63 -0.24 17.62
N GLU A 63 -4.22 0.42 16.62
CA GLU A 63 -5.07 1.59 16.82
C GLU A 63 -6.20 1.28 17.80
N LEU A 64 -6.85 0.12 17.60
CA LEU A 64 -7.90 -0.38 18.46
C LEU A 64 -7.39 -0.59 19.90
N SER A 65 -6.22 -1.20 20.07
CA SER A 65 -5.61 -1.43 21.40
C SER A 65 -5.21 -0.14 22.12
N ARG A 66 -4.91 0.94 21.38
CA ARG A 66 -4.44 2.22 21.92
C ARG A 66 -5.54 3.29 21.98
N GLY A 67 -6.73 3.00 21.44
CA GLY A 67 -7.85 3.93 21.36
C GLY A 67 -7.54 5.18 20.53
N ARG A 68 -6.69 5.06 19.49
CA ARG A 68 -6.29 6.17 18.63
C ARG A 68 -6.08 5.69 17.20
N ASN A 69 -6.62 6.44 16.25
CA ASN A 69 -6.47 6.16 14.82
C ASN A 69 -5.42 7.10 14.19
N TYR A 70 -4.66 6.57 13.24
CA TYR A 70 -3.82 7.29 12.29
C TYR A 70 -4.71 8.11 11.35
N SER A 71 -4.35 9.38 11.18
CA SER A 71 -5.03 10.30 10.27
C SER A 71 -4.58 10.13 8.81
N SER A 72 -3.32 9.72 8.62
CA SER A 72 -2.73 9.44 7.32
C SER A 72 -1.78 8.24 7.38
N VAL A 73 -1.50 7.66 6.22
CA VAL A 73 -0.64 6.49 6.04
C VAL A 73 0.40 6.80 4.96
N LEU A 74 1.66 6.54 5.26
CA LEU A 74 2.77 6.64 4.31
C LEU A 74 3.32 5.25 4.02
N VAL A 75 3.23 4.82 2.77
CA VAL A 75 3.94 3.64 2.26
C VAL A 75 5.10 4.12 1.42
N ILE A 76 6.29 3.62 1.73
CA ILE A 76 7.52 3.96 1.02
C ILE A 76 8.34 2.68 0.82
N ARG A 77 8.84 2.48 -0.40
CA ARG A 77 9.87 1.49 -0.68
C ARG A 77 11.24 1.99 -0.22
N ASP A 78 12.05 1.07 0.28
CA ASP A 78 13.44 1.33 0.66
C ASP A 78 14.30 1.85 -0.51
N ASP A 79 13.99 1.42 -1.74
CA ASP A 79 14.62 1.89 -2.98
C ASP A 79 14.00 3.17 -3.57
N ALA A 80 13.07 3.82 -2.85
CA ALA A 80 12.50 5.08 -3.28
C ALA A 80 13.56 6.20 -3.23
N TYR A 81 14.01 6.63 -4.41
CA TYR A 81 14.93 7.75 -4.55
C TYR A 81 14.17 9.07 -4.69
N TRP A 82 14.39 9.97 -3.75
CA TRP A 82 13.85 11.33 -3.80
C TRP A 82 14.84 12.26 -4.51
N GLY A 83 14.40 12.92 -5.58
CA GLY A 83 15.22 13.93 -6.26
C GLY A 83 15.37 15.24 -5.47
N ALA A 84 14.55 15.44 -4.44
CA ALA A 84 14.56 16.58 -3.53
C ALA A 84 13.88 16.20 -2.21
N PRO A 85 14.13 16.92 -1.10
CA PRO A 85 13.37 16.76 0.13
C PRO A 85 11.88 16.94 -0.15
N GLN A 86 11.06 15.98 0.26
CA GLN A 86 9.61 16.06 0.15
C GLN A 86 9.01 16.42 1.50
N ILE A 87 8.29 17.54 1.51
CA ILE A 87 7.55 18.00 2.68
C ILE A 87 6.20 17.32 2.61
N LEU A 88 5.93 16.45 3.59
CA LEU A 88 4.63 15.80 3.73
C LEU A 88 3.66 16.81 4.36
N ASP A 89 2.82 17.44 3.54
CA ASP A 89 1.68 18.18 4.06
C ASP A 89 0.57 17.19 4.42
N TYR A 90 0.35 17.00 5.72
CA TYR A 90 -0.68 16.11 6.23
C TYR A 90 -2.03 16.83 6.42
N ASN A 91 -2.09 18.15 6.32
CA ASN A 91 -3.35 18.89 6.52
C ASN A 91 -4.35 18.52 5.44
N GLU A 92 -3.91 18.45 4.19
CA GLU A 92 -4.78 18.06 3.07
C GLU A 92 -5.36 16.65 3.25
N LEU A 93 -4.59 15.72 3.82
CA LEU A 93 -5.06 14.36 4.11
C LEU A 93 -6.01 14.27 5.31
N ILE A 94 -5.93 15.23 6.24
CA ILE A 94 -6.89 15.34 7.34
C ILE A 94 -8.19 15.97 6.83
N GLU A 95 -8.08 17.01 6.01
CA GLU A 95 -9.22 17.73 5.43
C GLU A 95 -10.00 16.85 4.44
N ASP A 96 -9.29 16.10 3.59
CA ASP A 96 -9.87 15.07 2.75
C ASP A 96 -9.20 13.69 2.98
N PRO A 97 -9.79 12.86 3.86
CA PRO A 97 -9.28 11.52 4.13
C PRO A 97 -9.33 10.57 2.92
N SER A 98 -9.98 10.94 1.81
CA SER A 98 -10.00 10.17 0.57
C SER A 98 -8.86 10.53 -0.39
N THR A 99 -8.03 11.52 -0.06
CA THR A 99 -6.91 11.93 -0.91
C THR A 99 -5.76 10.92 -0.85
N LEU A 100 -5.12 10.71 -2.00
CA LEU A 100 -3.92 9.90 -2.19
C LEU A 100 -2.91 10.68 -3.02
N PHE A 101 -1.68 10.77 -2.51
CA PHE A 101 -0.54 11.27 -3.24
C PHE A 101 0.37 10.13 -3.65
N THR A 102 0.80 10.19 -4.90
CA THR A 102 1.79 9.30 -5.48
C THR A 102 2.73 10.11 -6.35
N ILE A 103 3.97 9.66 -6.47
CA ILE A 103 4.89 10.24 -7.46
C ILE A 103 4.40 9.83 -8.86
N PRO A 104 4.51 10.67 -9.91
CA PRO A 104 4.14 10.27 -11.26
C PRO A 104 4.90 9.01 -11.73
N CYS A 105 4.20 8.09 -12.39
CA CYS A 105 4.86 7.02 -13.14
C CYS A 105 5.43 7.60 -14.44
N MET A 106 6.75 7.61 -14.58
CA MET A 106 7.43 8.21 -15.75
C MET A 106 7.17 7.46 -17.06
N LEU A 107 6.95 6.13 -16.99
CA LEU A 107 6.92 5.25 -18.17
C LEU A 107 5.68 4.34 -18.24
N SER A 108 4.85 4.35 -17.20
CA SER A 108 3.73 3.41 -17.05
C SER A 108 2.46 4.20 -16.77
N TYR A 109 1.36 3.92 -17.46
CA TYR A 109 0.07 4.62 -17.30
C TYR A 109 -0.68 4.21 -16.01
N GLY A 110 0.05 3.91 -14.93
CA GLY A 110 -0.48 3.36 -13.69
C GLY A 110 -0.09 4.16 -12.45
N LEU A 111 -0.49 3.64 -11.29
CA LEU A 111 -0.15 4.20 -9.98
C LEU A 111 1.28 3.84 -9.61
N ASN A 112 2.07 4.82 -9.15
CA ASN A 112 3.44 4.57 -8.71
C ASN A 112 3.41 4.07 -7.28
N ASP A 113 3.43 2.77 -7.14
CA ASP A 113 3.38 2.13 -5.84
C ASP A 113 4.66 2.34 -5.00
N LYS A 114 5.70 3.03 -5.48
CA LYS A 114 6.94 3.25 -4.68
C LYS A 114 6.72 4.16 -3.48
N VAL A 115 5.85 5.15 -3.61
CA VAL A 115 5.55 6.13 -2.56
C VAL A 115 4.06 6.45 -2.63
N LEU A 116 3.36 6.16 -1.54
CA LEU A 116 1.95 6.47 -1.36
C LEU A 116 1.76 7.22 -0.05
N HIS A 117 1.22 8.44 -0.10
CA HIS A 117 0.81 9.18 1.09
C HIS A 117 -0.70 9.38 1.03
N MET A 118 -1.40 8.73 1.95
CA MET A 118 -2.84 8.52 1.87
C MET A 118 -3.53 9.07 3.09
N GLY A 119 -4.70 9.68 2.89
CA GLY A 119 -5.66 9.89 3.97
C GLY A 119 -6.22 8.56 4.44
N ARG A 120 -6.86 8.56 5.63
CA ARG A 120 -7.37 7.31 6.22
C ARG A 120 -8.30 6.52 5.30
N ARG A 121 -9.32 7.15 4.71
CA ARG A 121 -10.29 6.46 3.84
C ARG A 121 -9.65 5.93 2.55
N ALA A 122 -8.65 6.63 2.02
CA ALA A 122 -7.86 6.16 0.89
C ALA A 122 -7.04 4.92 1.28
N ALA A 123 -6.41 4.92 2.46
CA ALA A 123 -5.67 3.76 2.96
C ALA A 123 -6.56 2.55 3.20
N ASP A 124 -7.73 2.72 3.83
CA ASP A 124 -8.70 1.63 4.03
C ASP A 124 -9.12 1.03 2.67
N SER A 125 -9.45 1.87 1.68
CA SER A 125 -9.85 1.38 0.35
C SER A 125 -8.72 0.70 -0.42
N LEU A 126 -7.50 1.25 -0.36
CA LEU A 126 -6.40 0.81 -1.19
C LEU A 126 -5.67 -0.40 -0.60
N MET A 127 -5.51 -0.46 0.72
CA MET A 127 -4.79 -1.56 1.37
C MET A 127 -5.61 -2.85 1.38
N ASP A 128 -6.93 -2.76 1.21
CA ASP A 128 -7.82 -3.93 1.08
C ASP A 128 -7.89 -4.46 -0.37
N MET A 129 -7.07 -3.91 -1.28
CA MET A 129 -7.11 -4.27 -2.70
C MET A 129 -6.72 -5.72 -2.97
N TYR A 130 -5.92 -6.35 -2.11
CA TYR A 130 -5.61 -7.78 -2.27
C TYR A 130 -6.87 -8.63 -2.08
N ASP A 131 -7.62 -8.42 -1.00
CA ASP A 131 -8.89 -9.12 -0.79
C ASP A 131 -9.90 -8.81 -1.90
N ALA A 132 -9.97 -7.56 -2.35
CA ALA A 132 -10.82 -7.19 -3.47
C ALA A 132 -10.38 -7.80 -4.81
N TRP A 133 -9.11 -8.20 -4.93
CA TRP A 133 -8.59 -8.86 -6.11
C TRP A 133 -8.74 -10.38 -6.03
N ILE A 134 -8.80 -11.03 -4.87
CA ILE A 134 -8.95 -12.50 -4.80
C ILE A 134 -10.42 -12.97 -4.74
N ASN A 135 -11.37 -12.08 -4.42
CA ASN A 135 -12.80 -12.38 -4.22
C ASN A 135 -13.68 -11.81 -5.34
#